data_AF-A0A8T4GAP9-F1
#
_entry.id   AF-A0A8T4GAP9-F1
#
_cell.length_a   1.000
_cell.length_b   1.000
_cell.length_c   1.000
_cell.angle_alpha   90.00
_cell.angle_beta   90.00
_cell.angle_gamma   90.00
#
_symmetry.space_group_name_H-M   'P 1'
#
loop_
_entity.id
_entity.type
_entity.pdbx_description
1 polymer ?
#
loop_
_entity_poly.entity_id
_entity_poly.type
_entity_poly.pdbx_seq_one_letter_code
_entity_poly.pdbx_strand_id
1 'polypeptide(L)' 'MEEEVRFQDAVRKTITILLLLLLIISIVGLYISANVLIDVWAGYKYAPVYKVLMNAALLVVVAYFLTKSKG' A
#
# COMPACT_ATOMS: atom_id res chain seq x y z
N MET A 1 -21.00 -1.38 32.82
CA MET A 1 -21.52 -0.87 31.52
C MET A 1 -20.61 0.20 30.92
N GLU A 2 -20.36 1.36 31.52
CA GLU A 2 -19.48 2.39 30.90
C GLU A 2 -18.01 1.97 30.73
N GLU A 3 -17.43 1.27 31.70
CA GLU A 3 -16.03 0.77 31.59
C GLU A 3 -15.87 -0.29 30.49
N GLU A 4 -16.86 -1.17 30.31
CA GLU A 4 -16.85 -2.19 29.25
C GLU A 4 -16.88 -1.56 27.86
N VAL A 5 -17.69 -0.51 27.68
CA VAL A 5 -17.76 0.25 26.42
C VAL A 5 -16.44 0.95 26.12
N ARG A 6 -15.83 1.62 27.11
CA ARG A 6 -14.52 2.27 26.94
C ARG A 6 -13.40 1.28 26.63
N PHE A 7 -13.42 0.10 27.25
CA PHE A 7 -12.46 -0.96 26.96
C PHE A 7 -12.62 -1.50 25.54
N GLN A 8 -13.85 -1.79 25.10
CA GLN A 8 -14.13 -2.24 23.73
C GLN A 8 -13.71 -1.20 22.69
N ASP A 9 -13.96 0.08 22.92
CA ASP A 9 -13.53 1.15 22.01
C ASP A 9 -12.01 1.26 21.95
N ALA A 10 -11.31 1.16 23.09
CA ALA A 10 -9.85 1.17 23.14
C ALA A 10 -9.24 -0.02 22.37
N VAL A 11 -9.81 -1.22 22.54
CA VAL A 11 -9.39 -2.43 21.82
C VAL A 11 -9.63 -2.27 20.32
N ARG A 12 -10.82 -1.84 19.91
CA ARG A 12 -11.16 -1.62 18.50
C ARG A 12 -10.21 -0.62 17.85
N LYS A 13 -9.94 0.51 18.51
CA LYS A 13 -9.01 1.53 18.02
C LYS A 13 -7.60 0.97 17.86
N THR A 14 -7.12 0.21 18.85
CA THR A 14 -5.78 -0.40 18.82
C THR A 14 -5.64 -1.39 17.67
N ILE A 15 -6.63 -2.29 17.49
CA ILE A 15 -6.66 -3.24 16.37
C ILE A 15 -6.68 -2.49 15.05
N THR A 16 -7.47 -1.43 14.93
CA THR A 16 -7.56 -0.63 13.69
C THR A 16 -6.21 -0.02 13.33
N ILE A 17 -5.51 0.57 14.29
CA ILE A 17 -4.16 1.13 14.08
C ILE A 17 -3.19 0.04 13.64
N LEU A 18 -3.22 -1.13 14.29
CA LEU A 18 -2.36 -2.25 13.95
C LEU A 18 -2.62 -2.77 12.54
N LEU A 19 -3.89 -2.90 12.14
CA LEU A 19 -4.27 -3.29 10.78
C LEU A 19 -3.83 -2.26 9.74
N LEU A 20 -3.96 -0.96 10.02
CA LEU A 20 -3.47 0.09 9.12
C LEU A 20 -1.95 0.04 8.96
N LEU A 21 -1.20 -0.22 10.04
CA LEU A 21 0.24 -0.41 9.97
C LEU A 21 0.61 -1.63 9.12
N LEU A 22 -0.04 -2.77 9.36
CA LEU A 22 0.16 -3.98 8.56
C LEU A 22 -0.19 -3.77 7.09
N LEU A 23 -1.24 -2.98 6.80
CA LEU A 23 -1.62 -2.63 5.44
C LEU A 23 -0.51 -1.82 4.76
N ILE A 24 0.03 -0.80 5.42
CA ILE A 24 1.14 0.01 4.89
C ILE A 24 2.36 -0.88 4.61
N ILE A 25 2.75 -1.72 5.58
CA ILE A 25 3.88 -2.65 5.42
C ILE A 25 3.64 -3.59 4.23
N SER A 26 2.41 -4.11 4.10
CA SER A 26 2.05 -5.04 3.02
C SER A 26 2.11 -4.36 1.65
N ILE A 27 1.61 -3.13 1.52
CA ILE A 27 1.67 -2.36 0.27
C ILE A 27 3.12 -2.07 -0.13
N VAL A 28 3.95 -1.62 0.83
CA VAL A 28 5.37 -1.35 0.59
C VAL A 28 6.12 -2.63 0.23
N GLY A 29 5.89 -3.71 0.97
CA GLY A 29 6.49 -5.02 0.70
C GLY A 29 6.14 -5.53 -0.69
N LEU A 30 4.87 -5.44 -1.08
CA LEU A 30 4.41 -5.85 -2.41
C LEU A 30 5.08 -5.02 -3.52
N TYR A 31 5.19 -3.70 -3.33
CA TYR A 31 5.88 -2.82 -4.28
C TYR A 31 7.36 -3.22 -4.45
N ILE A 32 8.07 -3.50 -3.35
CA ILE A 32 9.47 -3.94 -3.40
C ILE A 32 9.58 -5.30 -4.10
N SER A 33 8.76 -6.28 -3.71
CA SER A 33 8.77 -7.61 -4.31
C SER A 33 8.44 -7.57 -5.80
N ALA A 34 7.52 -6.70 -6.24
CA ALA A 34 7.22 -6.51 -7.66
C ALA A 34 8.43 -5.93 -8.42
N ASN A 35 9.15 -4.96 -7.85
CA ASN A 35 10.37 -4.44 -8.46
C ASN A 35 11.48 -5.50 -8.58
N VAL A 36 11.65 -6.34 -7.55
CA VAL A 36 12.60 -7.46 -7.58
C VAL A 36 12.19 -8.49 -8.63
N LEU A 37 10.89 -8.79 -8.73
CA LEU A 37 10.38 -9.70 -9.75
C LEU A 37 10.67 -9.16 -11.16
N ILE A 38 10.53 -7.85 -11.37
CA ILE A 38 10.90 -7.20 -12.64
C ILE A 38 12.39 -7.38 -12.93
N ASP A 39 13.28 -7.25 -11.94
CA ASP A 39 14.72 -7.46 -12.13
C ASP A 39 15.04 -8.87 -12.61
N VAL A 40 14.36 -9.88 -12.03
CA VAL A 40 14.55 -11.29 -12.41
C VAL A 40 13.95 -11.59 -13.77
N TRP A 41 12.74 -11.09 -14.04
CA TRP A 41 11.97 -11.46 -15.24
C TRP A 41 12.39 -10.71 -16.49
N ALA A 42 12.61 -9.39 -16.40
CA ALA A 42 12.92 -8.56 -17.57
C ALA A 42 14.39 -8.63 -17.99
N GLY A 43 15.24 -9.24 -17.16
CA GLY A 43 16.68 -9.16 -17.29
C GLY A 43 17.19 -7.73 -17.08
N TYR A 44 18.46 -7.62 -16.69
CA TYR A 44 19.09 -6.35 -16.26
C TYR A 44 18.94 -5.21 -17.28
N LYS A 45 18.87 -5.54 -18.59
CA LYS A 45 18.76 -4.57 -19.68
C LYS A 45 17.40 -3.87 -19.75
N TYR A 46 16.30 -4.60 -19.51
CA TYR A 46 14.95 -4.04 -19.66
C TYR A 46 14.27 -3.74 -18.32
N ALA A 47 14.80 -4.25 -17.20
CA ALA A 47 14.27 -3.98 -15.86
C ALA A 47 14.03 -2.49 -15.56
N PRO A 48 14.92 -1.54 -15.93
CA PRO A 48 14.67 -0.12 -15.70
C PRO A 48 13.39 0.39 -16.39
N VAL A 49 13.12 -0.05 -17.62
CA VAL A 49 11.94 0.38 -18.39
C VAL A 49 10.66 -0.11 -17.72
N TYR A 50 10.61 -1.38 -17.34
CA TYR A 50 9.44 -1.95 -16.67
C TYR A 50 9.20 -1.34 -15.28
N LYS A 51 10.25 -1.03 -14.53
CA LYS A 51 10.13 -0.32 -13.25
C LYS A 51 9.56 1.07 -13.41
N VAL A 52 9.99 1.82 -14.44
CA VAL A 52 9.44 3.15 -14.76
C VAL A 52 7.96 3.03 -15.13
N LEU A 53 7.59 2.07 -15.98
CA LEU A 53 6.20 1.86 -16.38
C LEU A 53 5.30 1.49 -15.18
N MET A 54 5.78 0.60 -14.29
CA MET A 54 5.05 0.22 -13.08
C MET A 54 4.81 1.44 -12.17
N ASN A 55 5.84 2.26 -11.95
CA ASN A 55 5.72 3.46 -11.13
C ASN A 55 4.82 4.52 -11.76
N ALA A 56 4.90 4.71 -13.09
CA ALA A 56 4.00 5.60 -13.81
C ALA A 56 2.55 5.15 -13.70
N ALA A 57 2.28 3.85 -13.83
CA ALA A 57 0.93 3.29 -13.65
C ALA A 57 0.40 3.54 -12.23
N LEU A 58 1.21 3.30 -11.20
CA LEU A 58 0.84 3.59 -9.81
C LEU A 58 0.53 5.08 -9.60
N LEU A 59 1.35 5.97 -10.18
CA LEU A 59 1.12 7.41 -10.10
C LEU A 59 -0.22 7.81 -10.73
N VAL A 60 -0.56 7.26 -11.90
CA VAL A 60 -1.84 7.52 -12.57
C VAL A 60 -3.02 7.04 -11.72
N VAL A 61 -2.91 5.84 -11.12
CA VAL A 61 -3.95 5.31 -10.22
C VAL A 61 -4.14 6.23 -9.02
N VAL A 62 -3.06 6.64 -8.36
CA VAL A 62 -3.12 7.58 -7.22
C VAL A 62 -3.73 8.91 -7.65
N ALA A 63 -3.31 9.48 -8.78
CA ALA A 63 -3.86 10.72 -9.30
C ALA A 63 -5.37 10.61 -9.58
N TYR A 64 -5.81 9.51 -10.18
CA TYR A 64 -7.22 9.25 -10.45
C TYR A 64 -8.05 9.21 -9.16
N PHE A 65 -7.61 8.47 -8.13
CA PHE A 65 -8.31 8.39 -6.86
C PHE A 65 -8.32 9.74 -6.12
N LEU A 66 -7.22 10.49 -6.15
CA LEU A 66 -7.18 11.82 -5.55
C LEU A 66 -8.12 12.82 -6.24
N THR A 67 -8.21 12.78 -7.57
CA THR A 67 -9.16 13.63 -8.32
C THR A 67 -10.60 13.21 -8.05
N LYS A 68 -10.90 11.91 -8.05
CA LYS A 68 -12.25 11.39 -7.77
C LYS A 68 -12.70 11.67 -6.33
N SER A 69 -11.79 11.57 -5.36
CA SER A 69 -12.10 11.85 -3.95
C SER A 69 -12.39 13.33 -3.66
N LYS A 70 -12.03 14.24 -4.58
CA LYS A 70 -12.28 15.67 -4.45
C LYS A 70 -13.58 16.14 -5.14
N GLY A 71 -14.30 15.23 -5.80
CA GLY A 71 -15.57 15.48 -6.49
C GLY A 71 -16.78 14.96 -5.74
#